data_AF-A0A1V4ZEF6-F1
#
_entry.id   AF-A0A1V4ZEF6-F1
#
_cell.length_a   1.000
_cell.length_b   1.000
_cell.length_c   1.000
_cell.angle_alpha   90.00
_cell.angle_beta   90.00
_cell.angle_gamma   90.00
#
_symmetry.space_group_name_H-M   'P 1'
#
loop_
_entity.id
_entity.type
_entity.pdbx_description
1 polymer ?
#
loop_
_entity_poly.entity_id
_entity_poly.type
_entity_poly.pdbx_seq_one_letter_code
_entity_poly.pdbx_strand_id
1 'polypeptide(L)'
;MSLTPDLIRANMSLEEIETHDHVALFYADDDERDRQSARLCSIGYERGEQIVLLATPDVLEGLRRHLTIPGRSLAELEAGGNLRAVLFDEGESYDEEKALLLLEKLVHDGVAKGFPAVRIITYASSLARWWDMKALLRIESLCNEIFEETAAVSVCLWQANEPMVMSVVARHPFLVVRGFLCSNYFYMAPADVAKDERAIPVGPAFLDRLLDIQMNELSLKQQDERMKEVNCRLADEMEQRQKVEWALVLSENNYRNALNAMADMVHVIDREGKVVLANHVFIDKVKQLGYPGNVIGDRLSDMLPYLCQENLEDNERVFNTGCSLKKEEMVRIAGHDICIEVRKIPVMNGPSAYNVLTIAREVEQR
;
A
#
# COMPACT_ATOMS: atom_id res chain seq x y z
N MET A 1 -4.20 20.71 26.78
CA MET A 1 -3.32 20.31 25.67
C MET A 1 -2.77 18.95 26.06
N SER A 2 -3.48 17.86 25.74
CA SER A 2 -3.36 17.10 24.49
C SER A 2 -1.91 16.69 24.24
N LEU A 3 -1.52 15.63 24.96
CA LEU A 3 -0.45 14.71 24.57
C LEU A 3 -1.05 13.33 24.79
N THR A 4 -1.94 12.91 23.88
CA THR A 4 -1.96 11.49 23.52
C THR A 4 -0.68 11.30 22.71
N PRO A 5 0.32 10.57 23.22
CA PRO A 5 1.42 10.15 22.36
C PRO A 5 0.76 9.38 21.21
N ASP A 6 1.14 9.67 19.97
CA ASP A 6 0.74 8.88 18.82
C ASP A 6 1.22 7.44 19.00
N LEU A 7 0.39 6.63 19.68
CA LEU A 7 0.61 5.24 20.09
C LEU A 7 0.35 4.29 18.91
N ILE A 8 1.02 4.53 17.79
CA ILE A 8 0.97 3.64 16.63
C ILE A 8 2.41 3.30 16.21
N ARG A 9 3.08 2.46 17.02
CA ARG A 9 4.29 1.74 16.61
C ARG A 9 4.14 0.27 16.99
N ALA A 10 3.53 -0.52 16.11
CA ALA A 10 3.27 -1.93 16.35
C ALA A 10 3.72 -2.78 15.17
N ASN A 11 4.41 -3.90 15.46
CA ASN A 11 5.03 -4.78 14.45
C ASN A 11 6.03 -4.03 13.56
N MET A 12 6.74 -3.10 14.17
CA MET A 12 7.73 -2.26 13.53
C MET A 12 9.10 -2.92 13.54
N SER A 13 9.95 -2.52 12.61
CA SER A 13 11.32 -3.00 12.54
C SER A 13 12.18 -2.28 13.58
N LEU A 14 13.33 -2.82 13.95
CA LEU A 14 14.25 -2.17 14.90
C LEU A 14 14.75 -0.79 14.42
N GLU A 15 14.68 -0.58 13.12
CA GLU A 15 14.94 0.68 12.43
C GLU A 15 13.94 1.77 12.82
N GLU A 16 12.83 1.48 13.49
CA GLU A 16 11.86 2.50 13.91
C GLU A 16 12.05 2.96 15.36
N ILE A 17 13.12 2.52 16.01
CA ILE A 17 13.59 3.09 17.28
C ILE A 17 14.24 4.45 17.00
N GLU A 18 13.73 5.50 17.63
CA GLU A 18 14.12 6.90 17.43
C GLU A 18 14.92 7.46 18.61
N THR A 19 15.46 8.66 18.42
CA THR A 19 16.06 9.44 19.51
C THR A 19 15.01 9.73 20.58
N HIS A 20 15.43 9.71 21.85
CA HIS A 20 14.61 9.77 23.06
C HIS A 20 13.92 8.46 23.46
N ASP A 21 13.95 7.42 22.61
CA ASP A 21 13.30 6.16 22.94
C ASP A 21 14.07 5.37 24.03
N HIS A 22 13.30 4.79 24.96
CA HIS A 22 13.75 3.80 25.92
C HIS A 22 13.01 2.48 25.69
N VAL A 23 13.75 1.44 25.30
CA VAL A 23 13.19 0.19 24.76
C VAL A 23 13.70 -1.02 25.56
N ALA A 24 12.79 -1.90 26.00
CA ALA A 24 13.18 -3.19 26.57
C ALA A 24 13.16 -4.27 25.47
N LEU A 25 14.29 -4.92 25.22
CA LEU A 25 14.41 -6.06 24.31
C LEU A 25 14.51 -7.37 25.09
N PHE A 26 13.62 -8.32 24.78
CA PHE A 26 13.66 -9.65 25.41
C PHE A 26 14.27 -10.69 24.47
N TYR A 27 15.22 -11.47 25.00
CA TYR A 27 15.87 -12.56 24.28
C TYR A 27 15.70 -13.89 25.03
N ALA A 28 15.58 -14.99 24.28
CA ALA A 28 15.44 -16.34 24.85
C ALA A 28 16.80 -16.98 25.17
N ASP A 29 17.80 -16.75 24.33
CA ASP A 29 19.13 -17.36 24.41
C ASP A 29 20.24 -16.39 23.96
N ASP A 30 21.50 -16.78 24.20
CA ASP A 30 22.68 -15.97 23.87
C ASP A 30 22.82 -15.75 22.34
N ASP A 31 22.38 -16.71 21.52
CA ASP A 31 22.43 -16.56 20.06
C ASP A 31 21.45 -15.48 19.58
N GLU A 32 20.25 -15.41 20.16
CA GLU A 32 19.28 -14.35 19.90
C GLU A 32 19.81 -13.00 20.40
N ARG A 33 20.37 -12.94 21.62
CA ARG A 33 21.01 -11.73 22.16
C ARG A 33 22.05 -11.18 21.18
N ASP A 34 22.96 -12.02 20.70
CA ASP A 34 24.06 -11.61 19.84
C ASP A 34 23.56 -11.16 18.46
N ARG A 35 22.57 -11.87 17.87
CA ARG A 35 21.92 -11.46 16.61
C ARG A 35 21.23 -10.09 16.72
N GLN A 36 20.48 -9.86 17.79
CA GLN A 36 19.79 -8.58 18.00
C GLN A 36 20.79 -7.45 18.28
N SER A 37 21.83 -7.71 19.07
CA SER A 37 22.91 -6.77 19.33
C SER A 37 23.62 -6.34 18.04
N ALA A 38 23.90 -7.30 17.14
CA ALA A 38 24.48 -7.00 15.83
C ALA A 38 23.59 -6.09 14.97
N ARG A 39 22.27 -6.33 14.97
CA ARG A 39 21.31 -5.48 14.26
C ARG A 39 21.30 -4.06 14.83
N LEU A 40 21.18 -3.91 16.15
CA LEU A 40 21.16 -2.62 16.82
C LEU A 40 22.45 -1.81 16.57
N CYS A 41 23.61 -2.48 16.60
CA CYS A 41 24.88 -1.85 16.28
C CYS A 41 24.95 -1.43 14.81
N SER A 42 24.43 -2.24 13.89
CA SER A 42 24.39 -1.92 12.45
C SER A 42 23.55 -0.67 12.20
N ILE A 43 22.35 -0.59 12.80
CA ILE A 43 21.45 0.56 12.69
C ILE A 43 22.13 1.84 13.21
N GLY A 44 22.74 1.77 14.40
CA GLY A 44 23.45 2.92 14.96
C GLY A 44 24.60 3.38 14.08
N TYR A 45 25.38 2.44 13.53
CA TYR A 45 26.48 2.75 12.62
C TYR A 45 26.01 3.40 11.31
N GLU A 46 24.96 2.87 10.70
CA GLU A 46 24.37 3.41 9.45
C GLU A 46 23.80 4.82 9.64
N ARG A 47 23.27 5.11 10.83
CA ARG A 47 22.78 6.44 11.21
C ARG A 47 23.87 7.40 11.67
N GLY A 48 25.12 6.93 11.74
CA GLY A 48 26.24 7.71 12.24
C GLY A 48 26.15 8.04 13.73
N GLU A 49 25.38 7.28 14.51
CA GLU A 49 25.26 7.40 15.97
C GLU A 49 26.51 6.85 16.66
N GLN A 50 26.80 7.32 17.89
CA GLN A 50 27.79 6.65 18.73
C GLN A 50 27.13 5.45 19.41
N ILE A 51 27.73 4.27 19.28
CA ILE A 51 27.28 3.04 19.94
C ILE A 51 27.98 2.92 21.29
N VAL A 52 27.23 2.78 22.36
CA VAL A 52 27.75 2.55 23.71
C VAL A 52 27.22 1.21 24.23
N LEU A 53 28.13 0.30 24.59
CA LEU A 53 27.77 -0.99 25.17
C LEU A 53 28.00 -0.95 26.68
N LEU A 54 26.96 -1.18 27.48
CA LEU A 54 27.04 -1.31 28.93
C LEU A 54 26.91 -2.79 29.31
N ALA A 55 28.02 -3.42 29.66
CA ALA A 55 28.08 -4.87 29.82
C ALA A 55 29.05 -5.31 30.92
N THR A 56 28.93 -6.57 31.33
CA THR A 56 29.94 -7.27 32.13
C THR A 56 31.08 -7.79 31.23
N PRO A 57 32.28 -8.10 31.77
CA PRO A 57 33.43 -8.50 30.96
C PRO A 57 33.19 -9.77 30.13
N ASP A 58 32.45 -10.74 30.67
CA ASP A 58 32.10 -11.99 29.99
C ASP A 58 31.19 -11.76 28.77
N VAL A 59 30.20 -10.88 28.90
CA VAL A 59 29.31 -10.53 27.78
C VAL A 59 30.09 -9.82 26.68
N LEU A 60 30.91 -8.83 27.05
CA LEU A 60 31.69 -8.08 26.06
C LEU A 60 32.70 -8.97 25.34
N GLU A 61 33.33 -9.91 26.05
CA GLU A 61 34.22 -10.88 25.43
C GLU A 61 33.49 -11.80 24.44
N GLY A 62 32.27 -12.24 24.78
CA GLY A 62 31.40 -12.99 23.87
C GLY A 62 31.07 -12.20 22.60
N LEU A 63 30.64 -10.94 22.76
CA LEU A 63 30.30 -10.06 21.64
C LEU A 63 31.52 -9.78 20.75
N ARG A 64 32.71 -9.55 21.32
CA ARG A 64 33.92 -9.30 20.53
C ARG A 64 34.32 -10.51 19.66
N ARG A 65 33.98 -11.72 20.08
CA ARG A 65 34.27 -12.96 19.31
C ARG A 65 33.29 -13.19 18.17
N HIS A 66 32.01 -12.87 18.37
CA HIS A 66 30.95 -13.32 17.45
C HIS A 66 30.19 -12.19 16.76
N LEU A 67 30.22 -10.98 17.30
CA LEU A 67 29.47 -9.85 16.74
C LEU A 67 30.27 -9.22 15.60
N THR A 68 29.75 -9.40 14.39
CA THR A 68 30.15 -8.66 13.20
C THR A 68 28.96 -7.87 12.69
N ILE A 69 29.14 -6.57 12.52
CA ILE A 69 28.22 -5.78 11.68
C ILE A 69 28.67 -5.94 10.22
N PRO A 70 27.81 -5.69 9.21
CA PRO A 70 28.17 -5.87 7.80
C PRO A 70 29.53 -5.25 7.43
N GLY A 71 30.54 -6.11 7.30
CA GLY A 71 31.91 -5.74 6.90
C GLY A 71 32.82 -5.14 7.98
N ARG A 72 32.44 -5.13 9.27
CA ARG A 72 33.32 -4.63 10.36
C ARG A 72 33.18 -5.41 11.67
N SER A 73 34.29 -5.55 12.37
CA SER A 73 34.39 -6.08 13.74
C SER A 73 34.15 -5.00 14.80
N LEU A 74 33.81 -5.41 16.02
CA LEU A 74 33.73 -4.50 17.17
C LEU A 74 35.04 -3.72 17.39
N ALA A 75 36.19 -4.39 17.25
CA ALA A 75 37.50 -3.77 17.46
C ALA A 75 37.77 -2.61 16.49
N GLU A 76 37.32 -2.74 15.23
CA GLU A 76 37.44 -1.67 14.24
C GLU A 76 36.53 -0.48 14.58
N LEU A 77 35.34 -0.73 15.11
CA LEU A 77 34.42 0.32 15.56
C LEU A 77 34.94 1.04 16.81
N GLU A 78 35.55 0.32 17.74
CA GLU A 78 36.21 0.90 18.92
C GLU A 78 37.39 1.79 18.50
N ALA A 79 38.25 1.29 17.60
CA ALA A 79 39.39 2.05 17.07
C ALA A 79 38.96 3.31 16.31
N GLY A 80 37.82 3.26 15.62
CA GLY A 80 37.21 4.40 14.92
C GLY A 80 36.47 5.38 15.85
N GLY A 81 36.28 5.05 17.13
CA GLY A 81 35.52 5.84 18.10
C GLY A 81 33.99 5.80 17.91
N ASN A 82 33.51 5.04 16.93
CA ASN A 82 32.08 4.79 16.69
C ASN A 82 31.46 3.93 17.79
N LEU A 83 32.25 3.06 18.42
CA LEU A 83 31.82 2.22 19.52
C LEU A 83 32.63 2.51 20.78
N ARG A 84 31.96 2.55 21.92
CA ARG A 84 32.55 2.64 23.26
C ARG A 84 31.96 1.57 24.16
N ALA A 85 32.79 0.65 24.64
CA ALA A 85 32.37 -0.27 25.69
C ALA A 85 32.63 0.33 27.08
N VAL A 86 31.65 0.22 27.97
CA VAL A 86 31.78 0.52 29.40
C VAL A 86 31.54 -0.77 30.16
N LEU A 87 32.56 -1.18 30.89
CA LEU A 87 32.56 -2.41 31.68
C LEU A 87 32.17 -2.08 33.12
N PHE A 88 31.38 -2.98 33.70
CA PHE A 88 31.10 -3.02 35.13
C PHE A 88 31.75 -4.28 35.68
N ASP A 89 32.35 -4.21 36.87
CA ASP A 89 33.04 -5.33 37.50
C ASP A 89 32.27 -5.88 38.72
N GLU A 90 32.52 -7.15 39.05
CA GLU A 90 31.92 -7.82 40.20
C GLU A 90 32.35 -7.13 41.51
N GLY A 91 31.37 -6.65 42.28
CA GLY A 91 31.60 -6.00 43.59
C GLY A 91 31.54 -4.48 43.58
N GLU A 92 31.37 -3.84 42.42
CA GLU A 92 31.02 -2.42 42.39
C GLU A 92 29.58 -2.23 42.89
N SER A 93 29.42 -1.77 44.14
CA SER A 93 28.12 -1.30 44.64
C SER A 93 27.77 -0.03 43.88
N TYR A 94 26.82 -0.16 42.97
CA TYR A 94 26.42 0.93 42.11
C TYR A 94 25.27 1.70 42.73
N ASP A 95 25.49 3.01 42.87
CA ASP A 95 24.55 3.96 43.45
C ASP A 95 23.69 4.56 42.33
N GLU A 96 22.40 4.76 42.61
CA GLU A 96 21.39 5.26 41.65
C GLU A 96 21.86 6.57 40.99
N GLU A 97 22.33 7.52 41.80
CA GLU A 97 22.81 8.83 41.33
C GLU A 97 24.00 8.70 40.37
N LYS A 98 24.94 7.79 40.67
CA LYS A 98 26.09 7.55 39.80
C LYS A 98 25.69 6.96 38.44
N ALA A 99 24.53 6.31 38.34
CA ALA A 99 24.16 5.54 37.14
C ALA A 99 23.58 6.49 36.13
N LEU A 100 22.66 7.31 36.63
CA LEU A 100 22.05 8.41 35.92
C LEU A 100 23.11 9.41 35.45
N LEU A 101 24.04 9.83 36.31
CA LEU A 101 25.15 10.71 35.93
C LEU A 101 26.07 10.10 34.88
N LEU A 102 26.32 8.79 34.93
CA LEU A 102 27.11 8.10 33.91
C LEU A 102 26.38 8.12 32.56
N LEU A 103 25.09 7.80 32.53
CA LEU A 103 24.28 7.82 31.31
C LEU A 103 24.24 9.21 30.68
N GLU A 104 23.93 10.24 31.46
CA GLU A 104 23.93 11.64 30.99
C GLU A 104 25.28 12.03 30.40
N LYS A 105 26.38 11.71 31.11
CA LYS A 105 27.73 12.01 30.66
C LYS A 105 28.08 11.30 29.35
N LEU A 106 27.68 10.03 29.19
CA LEU A 106 27.92 9.29 27.96
C LEU A 106 27.24 9.94 26.76
N VAL A 107 25.99 10.39 26.93
CA VAL A 107 25.24 11.08 25.87
C VAL A 107 25.90 12.42 25.54
N HIS A 108 26.21 13.22 26.57
CA HIS A 108 26.87 14.51 26.40
C HIS A 108 28.24 14.39 25.70
N ASP A 109 29.07 13.43 26.12
CA ASP A 109 30.39 13.19 25.52
C ASP A 109 30.29 12.79 24.03
N GLY A 110 29.28 11.99 23.67
CA GLY A 110 29.05 11.58 22.28
C GLY A 110 28.60 12.74 21.41
N VAL A 111 27.60 13.51 21.87
CA VAL A 111 27.11 14.70 21.14
C VAL A 111 28.23 15.74 21.00
N ALA A 112 29.04 15.97 22.04
CA ALA A 112 30.17 16.89 21.99
C ALA A 112 31.27 16.48 20.98
N LYS A 113 31.36 15.18 20.65
CA LYS A 113 32.25 14.65 19.60
C LYS A 113 31.66 14.75 18.19
N GLY A 114 30.44 15.26 18.05
CA GLY A 114 29.77 15.48 16.77
C GLY A 114 28.88 14.33 16.31
N PHE A 115 28.59 13.34 17.16
CA PHE A 115 27.59 12.32 16.86
C PHE A 115 26.17 12.91 17.00
N PRO A 116 25.23 12.58 16.10
CA PRO A 116 23.86 13.11 16.13
C PRO A 116 23.05 12.58 17.33
N ALA A 117 23.36 11.35 17.78
CA ALA A 117 22.78 10.73 18.96
C ALA A 117 23.73 9.65 19.52
N VAL A 118 23.45 9.19 20.74
CA VAL A 118 24.17 8.10 21.40
C VAL A 118 23.23 6.93 21.64
N ARG A 119 23.52 5.79 21.00
CA ARG A 119 22.80 4.53 21.17
C ARG A 119 23.40 3.72 22.31
N ILE A 120 22.68 3.65 23.42
CA ILE A 120 23.09 2.92 24.62
C ILE A 120 22.43 1.55 24.59
N ILE A 121 23.25 0.50 24.51
CA ILE A 121 22.81 -0.89 24.56
C ILE A 121 23.24 -1.48 25.89
N THR A 122 22.27 -1.74 26.76
CA THR A 122 22.51 -2.19 28.14
C THR A 122 22.20 -3.67 28.27
N TYR A 123 23.18 -4.47 28.66
CA TYR A 123 22.99 -5.90 28.93
C TYR A 123 22.49 -6.10 30.36
N ALA A 124 21.25 -5.67 30.58
CA ALA A 124 20.67 -5.45 31.90
C ALA A 124 20.60 -6.73 32.74
N SER A 125 20.23 -7.87 32.17
CA SER A 125 20.23 -9.17 32.89
C SER A 125 21.60 -9.55 33.45
N SER A 126 22.69 -9.22 32.76
CA SER A 126 24.04 -9.50 33.26
C SER A 126 24.43 -8.55 34.38
N LEU A 127 24.07 -7.27 34.28
CA LEU A 127 24.33 -6.26 35.32
C LEU A 127 23.47 -6.51 36.58
N ALA A 128 22.22 -6.95 36.40
CA ALA A 128 21.28 -7.24 37.46
C ALA A 128 21.78 -8.33 38.43
N ARG A 129 22.71 -9.18 38.01
CA ARG A 129 23.35 -10.20 38.87
C ARG A 129 24.09 -9.59 40.05
N TRP A 130 24.56 -8.35 39.91
CA TRP A 130 25.42 -7.68 40.89
C TRP A 130 24.74 -6.52 41.59
N TRP A 131 23.55 -6.12 41.15
CA TRP A 131 22.85 -4.93 41.64
C TRP A 131 21.66 -5.31 42.52
N ASP A 132 21.33 -4.42 43.46
CA ASP A 132 20.08 -4.54 44.20
C ASP A 132 18.89 -4.35 43.26
N MET A 133 17.94 -5.30 43.29
CA MET A 133 16.80 -5.31 42.38
C MET A 133 15.93 -4.06 42.52
N LYS A 134 15.79 -3.49 43.73
CA LYS A 134 15.00 -2.27 43.91
C LYS A 134 15.72 -1.05 43.33
N ALA A 135 17.03 -0.96 43.51
CA ALA A 135 17.84 0.11 42.93
C ALA A 135 17.80 0.07 41.39
N LEU A 136 17.97 -1.11 40.79
CA LEU A 136 17.90 -1.27 39.34
C LEU A 136 16.53 -0.85 38.78
N LEU A 137 15.45 -1.29 39.42
CA LEU A 137 14.10 -0.89 39.01
C LEU A 137 13.80 0.61 39.17
N ARG A 138 14.52 1.32 40.06
CA ARG A 138 14.44 2.78 40.15
C ARG A 138 15.19 3.45 39.02
N ILE A 139 16.42 2.98 38.75
CA ILE A 139 17.23 3.45 37.62
C ILE A 139 16.45 3.29 36.31
N GLU A 140 15.86 2.13 36.05
CA GLU A 140 15.04 1.86 34.85
C GLU A 140 13.87 2.85 34.70
N SER A 141 13.25 3.28 35.80
CA SER A 141 12.18 4.29 35.76
C SER A 141 12.72 5.69 35.46
N LEU A 142 13.83 6.09 36.09
CA LEU A 142 14.42 7.43 35.95
C LEU A 142 15.15 7.62 34.62
N CYS A 143 15.61 6.54 34.00
CA CYS A 143 16.15 6.55 32.64
C CYS A 143 15.21 7.24 31.64
N ASN A 144 13.88 7.05 31.77
CA ASN A 144 12.91 7.69 30.87
C ASN A 144 12.99 9.23 30.94
N GLU A 145 13.13 9.80 32.14
CA GLU A 145 13.22 11.26 32.33
C GLU A 145 14.51 11.83 31.71
N ILE A 146 15.62 11.08 31.78
CA ILE A 146 16.89 11.48 31.16
C ILE A 146 16.82 11.40 29.63
N PHE A 147 16.25 10.33 29.10
CA PHE A 147 16.24 10.11 27.65
C PHE A 147 15.24 11.00 26.93
N GLU A 148 14.15 11.43 27.58
CA GLU A 148 13.24 12.46 27.05
C GLU A 148 13.98 13.79 26.72
N GLU A 149 15.01 14.15 27.48
CA GLU A 149 15.71 15.44 27.36
C GLU A 149 17.10 15.32 26.69
N THR A 150 17.55 14.12 26.36
CA THR A 150 18.89 13.86 25.81
C THR A 150 18.83 13.16 24.47
N ALA A 151 19.82 13.41 23.59
CA ALA A 151 19.91 12.73 22.28
C ALA A 151 20.36 11.26 22.42
N ALA A 152 19.62 10.48 23.19
CA ALA A 152 19.90 9.09 23.52
C ALA A 152 18.95 8.16 22.76
N VAL A 153 19.42 6.97 22.42
CA VAL A 153 18.58 5.84 22.01
C VAL A 153 18.92 4.69 22.94
N SER A 154 18.06 4.38 23.91
CA SER A 154 18.36 3.38 24.94
C SER A 154 17.65 2.07 24.66
N VAL A 155 18.42 0.97 24.62
CA VAL A 155 17.90 -0.38 24.48
C VAL A 155 18.44 -1.25 25.61
N CYS A 156 17.56 -1.65 26.52
CA CYS A 156 17.87 -2.54 27.64
C CYS A 156 17.54 -3.99 27.26
N LEU A 157 18.55 -4.86 27.24
CA LEU A 157 18.43 -6.27 26.89
C LEU A 157 18.21 -7.12 28.14
N TRP A 158 17.14 -7.92 28.10
CA TRP A 158 16.67 -8.74 29.19
C TRP A 158 16.44 -10.19 28.75
N GLN A 159 16.84 -11.14 29.58
CA GLN A 159 16.54 -12.55 29.35
C GLN A 159 15.07 -12.83 29.69
N ALA A 160 14.33 -13.40 28.74
CA ALA A 160 12.87 -13.52 28.80
C ALA A 160 12.34 -14.43 29.92
N ASN A 161 13.18 -15.27 30.51
CA ASN A 161 12.80 -16.21 31.57
C ASN A 161 13.11 -15.70 32.98
N GLU A 162 13.63 -14.48 33.13
CA GLU A 162 13.97 -13.93 34.44
C GLU A 162 12.72 -13.54 35.24
N PRO A 163 12.71 -13.75 36.58
CA PRO A 163 11.56 -13.39 37.43
C PRO A 163 11.17 -11.90 37.38
N MET A 164 12.11 -11.03 36.99
CA MET A 164 11.97 -9.58 37.00
C MET A 164 11.44 -8.97 35.70
N VAL A 165 11.27 -9.78 34.64
CA VAL A 165 10.84 -9.35 33.29
C VAL A 165 9.64 -8.39 33.35
N MET A 166 8.74 -8.58 34.29
CA MET A 166 7.48 -7.84 34.34
C MET A 166 7.55 -6.53 35.09
N SER A 167 8.42 -6.48 36.09
CA SER A 167 8.80 -5.20 36.69
C SER A 167 9.50 -4.34 35.66
N VAL A 168 10.27 -4.94 34.76
CA VAL A 168 10.91 -4.23 33.63
C VAL A 168 9.88 -3.79 32.59
N VAL A 169 8.97 -4.67 32.16
CA VAL A 169 7.91 -4.34 31.20
C VAL A 169 7.15 -3.10 31.64
N ALA A 170 6.68 -3.02 32.88
CA ALA A 170 5.88 -1.87 33.34
C ALA A 170 6.60 -0.51 33.30
N ARG A 171 7.92 -0.45 33.02
CA ARG A 171 8.75 0.76 33.07
C ARG A 171 9.24 1.24 31.70
N HIS A 172 9.00 0.49 30.63
CA HIS A 172 9.45 0.85 29.28
C HIS A 172 8.27 1.24 28.40
N PRO A 173 8.28 2.39 27.71
CA PRO A 173 7.22 2.76 26.78
C PRO A 173 7.18 1.87 25.53
N PHE A 174 8.29 1.22 25.18
CA PHE A 174 8.39 0.33 24.02
C PHE A 174 9.07 -1.00 24.39
N LEU A 175 8.61 -2.08 23.77
CA LEU A 175 9.18 -3.42 23.90
C LEU A 175 9.63 -3.93 22.53
N VAL A 176 10.73 -4.68 22.50
CA VAL A 176 11.09 -5.54 21.37
C VAL A 176 10.84 -6.99 21.76
N VAL A 177 9.92 -7.64 21.04
CA VAL A 177 9.59 -9.05 21.25
C VAL A 177 9.69 -9.80 19.94
N ARG A 178 10.46 -10.90 19.94
CA ARG A 178 10.73 -11.72 18.74
C ARG A 178 11.23 -10.88 17.54
N GLY A 179 11.99 -9.82 17.83
CA GLY A 179 12.56 -8.92 16.83
C GLY A 179 11.62 -7.81 16.31
N PHE A 180 10.40 -7.68 16.84
CA PHE A 180 9.46 -6.62 16.47
C PHE A 180 9.35 -5.56 17.57
N LEU A 181 9.39 -4.29 17.18
CA LEU A 181 9.14 -3.15 18.05
C LEU A 181 7.63 -2.94 18.25
N CYS A 182 7.23 -2.81 19.51
CA CYS A 182 5.85 -2.67 19.94
C CYS A 182 5.71 -1.57 21.00
N SER A 183 4.64 -0.77 20.91
CA SER A 183 4.21 0.10 22.01
C SER A 183 3.77 -0.72 23.23
N ASN A 184 4.22 -0.33 24.41
CA ASN A 184 3.90 -1.02 25.64
C ASN A 184 2.66 -0.43 26.34
N TYR A 185 1.54 -1.13 26.25
CA TYR A 185 0.31 -0.73 26.93
C TYR A 185 0.34 -0.88 28.46
N PHE A 186 1.34 -1.59 29.00
CA PHE A 186 1.54 -1.74 30.44
C PHE A 186 2.51 -0.71 31.02
N TYR A 187 2.97 0.24 30.20
CA TYR A 187 3.84 1.30 30.68
C TYR A 187 3.14 2.11 31.76
N MET A 188 3.79 2.21 32.91
CA MET A 188 3.39 3.03 34.04
C MET A 188 4.45 4.11 34.22
N ALA A 189 4.01 5.36 34.30
CA ALA A 189 4.90 6.47 34.58
C ALA A 189 5.61 6.25 35.94
N PRO A 190 6.86 6.71 36.12
CA PRO A 190 7.65 6.51 37.34
C PRO A 190 6.89 6.86 38.64
N ALA A 191 6.13 7.95 38.63
CA ALA A 191 5.33 8.42 39.77
C ALA A 191 4.20 7.46 40.18
N ASP A 192 3.69 6.62 39.28
CA ASP A 192 2.60 5.69 39.55
C ASP A 192 3.10 4.30 39.94
N VAL A 193 4.27 3.90 39.42
CA VAL A 193 4.98 2.68 39.84
C VAL A 193 5.33 2.72 41.34
N ALA A 194 5.69 3.89 41.86
CA ALA A 194 6.03 4.06 43.28
C ALA A 194 4.83 3.88 44.24
N LYS A 195 3.58 3.91 43.73
CA LYS A 195 2.36 3.87 44.56
C LYS A 195 1.77 2.47 44.72
N ASP A 196 2.10 1.52 43.83
CA ASP A 196 1.49 0.18 43.82
C ASP A 196 2.56 -0.93 43.77
N GLU A 197 3.11 -1.28 44.93
CA GLU A 197 4.10 -2.36 45.10
C GLU A 197 3.47 -3.78 45.03
N ARG A 198 2.14 -3.89 44.89
CA ARG A 198 1.43 -5.18 44.98
C ARG A 198 1.41 -5.91 43.64
N ALA A 199 2.46 -6.70 43.44
CA ALA A 199 2.47 -7.96 42.69
C ALA A 199 1.67 -7.96 41.37
N ILE A 200 2.31 -7.49 40.29
CA ILE A 200 1.94 -7.89 38.92
C ILE A 200 2.00 -9.43 38.90
N PRO A 201 0.90 -10.17 38.66
CA PRO A 201 0.91 -11.63 38.71
C PRO A 201 1.45 -12.17 37.39
N VAL A 202 2.53 -12.98 37.42
CA VAL A 202 3.22 -13.28 36.16
C VAL A 202 3.93 -14.61 35.99
N GLY A 203 3.78 -15.15 34.78
CA GLY A 203 4.65 -16.16 34.20
C GLY A 203 4.78 -15.94 32.68
N PRO A 204 5.77 -16.57 32.01
CA PRO A 204 6.06 -16.35 30.58
C PRO A 204 4.86 -16.52 29.64
N ALA A 205 3.97 -17.48 29.92
CA ALA A 205 2.76 -17.74 29.13
C ALA A 205 1.74 -16.59 29.15
N PHE A 206 1.79 -15.71 30.17
CA PHE A 206 0.94 -14.52 30.22
C PHE A 206 1.43 -13.46 29.25
N LEU A 207 2.75 -13.32 29.10
CA LEU A 207 3.37 -12.42 28.14
C LEU A 207 3.00 -12.83 26.71
N ASP A 208 3.19 -14.10 26.37
CA ASP A 208 2.85 -14.64 25.05
C ASP A 208 1.37 -14.37 24.69
N ARG A 209 0.43 -14.64 25.61
CA ARG A 209 -0.99 -14.41 25.36
C ARG A 209 -1.35 -12.94 25.21
N LEU A 210 -0.76 -12.07 26.02
CA LEU A 210 -1.04 -10.64 25.93
C LEU A 210 -0.50 -10.03 24.64
N LEU A 211 0.70 -10.46 24.24
CA LEU A 211 1.31 -10.06 22.98
C LEU A 211 0.49 -10.59 21.79
N ASP A 212 0.03 -11.83 21.83
CA ASP A 212 -0.86 -12.39 20.80
C ASP A 212 -2.15 -11.56 20.67
N ILE A 213 -2.76 -11.16 21.79
CA ILE A 213 -3.97 -10.31 21.78
C ILE A 213 -3.66 -8.94 21.17
N GLN A 214 -2.57 -8.29 21.60
CA GLN A 214 -2.17 -6.98 21.07
C GLN A 214 -1.88 -7.04 19.56
N MET A 215 -1.09 -8.04 19.13
CA MET A 215 -0.77 -8.23 17.71
C MET A 215 -2.02 -8.48 16.86
N ASN A 216 -3.00 -9.23 17.39
CA ASN A 216 -4.27 -9.47 16.71
C ASN A 216 -5.13 -8.20 16.61
N GLU A 217 -5.28 -7.43 17.69
CA GLU A 217 -6.04 -6.18 17.68
C GLU A 217 -5.45 -5.17 16.69
N LEU A 218 -4.13 -5.10 16.59
CA LEU A 218 -3.44 -4.21 15.67
C LEU A 218 -3.57 -4.67 14.22
N SER A 219 -3.43 -5.97 13.97
CA SER A 219 -3.67 -6.56 12.64
C SER A 219 -5.09 -6.31 12.16
N LEU A 220 -6.08 -6.39 13.06
CA LEU A 220 -7.47 -6.08 12.75
C LEU A 220 -7.68 -4.60 12.39
N LYS A 221 -7.06 -3.67 13.14
CA LYS A 221 -7.12 -2.23 12.83
C LYS A 221 -6.53 -1.92 11.45
N GLN A 222 -5.36 -2.48 11.15
CA GLN A 222 -4.70 -2.30 9.84
C GLN A 222 -5.56 -2.86 8.69
N GLN A 223 -6.21 -4.01 8.90
CA GLN A 223 -7.12 -4.57 7.90
C GLN A 223 -8.36 -3.68 7.69
N ASP A 224 -8.93 -3.11 8.76
CA ASP A 224 -10.08 -2.20 8.66
C ASP A 224 -9.72 -0.90 7.91
N GLU A 225 -8.56 -0.32 8.20
CA GLU A 225 -8.05 0.86 7.48
C GLU A 225 -7.82 0.57 5.99
N ARG A 226 -7.15 -0.54 5.68
CA ARG A 226 -6.92 -0.97 4.29
C ARG A 226 -8.24 -1.25 3.56
N MET A 227 -9.23 -1.84 4.24
CA MET A 227 -10.54 -2.11 3.66
C MET A 227 -11.28 -0.81 3.32
N LYS A 228 -11.20 0.21 4.20
CA LYS A 228 -11.76 1.54 3.92
C LYS A 228 -11.12 2.19 2.72
N GLU A 229 -9.79 2.14 2.60
CA GLU A 229 -9.07 2.71 1.47
C GLU A 229 -9.48 2.04 0.14
N VAL A 230 -9.54 0.71 0.11
CA VAL A 230 -9.98 -0.04 -1.07
C VAL A 230 -11.43 0.29 -1.43
N ASN A 231 -12.32 0.41 -0.44
CA ASN A 231 -13.72 0.77 -0.66
C ASN A 231 -13.87 2.18 -1.24
N CYS A 232 -13.09 3.15 -0.76
CA CYS A 232 -13.08 4.50 -1.35
C CYS A 232 -12.63 4.46 -2.81
N ARG A 233 -11.54 3.74 -3.13
CA ARG A 233 -11.06 3.61 -4.50
C ARG A 233 -12.08 2.92 -5.42
N LEU A 234 -12.73 1.87 -4.94
CA LEU A 234 -13.80 1.19 -5.68
C LEU A 234 -14.99 2.10 -5.95
N ALA A 235 -15.37 2.93 -4.97
CA ALA A 235 -16.46 3.90 -5.15
C ALA A 235 -16.12 4.91 -6.25
N ASP A 236 -14.89 5.43 -6.27
CA ASP A 236 -14.43 6.35 -7.31
C ASP A 236 -14.41 5.70 -8.70
N GLU A 237 -13.90 4.46 -8.81
CA GLU A 237 -13.90 3.70 -10.07
C GLU A 237 -15.33 3.43 -10.57
N MET A 238 -16.27 3.10 -9.67
CA MET A 238 -17.67 2.93 -10.01
C MET A 238 -18.30 4.21 -10.54
N GLU A 239 -18.02 5.36 -9.92
CA GLU A 239 -18.52 6.66 -10.38
C GLU A 239 -17.99 7.00 -11.78
N GLN A 240 -16.69 6.81 -12.01
CA GLN A 240 -16.08 7.05 -13.32
C GLN A 240 -16.69 6.15 -14.39
N ARG A 241 -16.87 4.86 -14.09
CA ARG A 241 -17.48 3.91 -15.01
C ARG A 241 -18.92 4.30 -15.36
N GLN A 242 -19.71 4.70 -14.38
CA GLN A 242 -21.09 5.17 -14.61
C GLN A 242 -21.13 6.42 -15.52
N LYS A 243 -20.19 7.36 -15.35
CA LYS A 243 -20.10 8.54 -16.24
C LYS A 243 -19.81 8.15 -17.69
N VAL A 244 -18.88 7.21 -17.91
CA VAL A 244 -18.54 6.71 -19.26
C VAL A 244 -19.72 5.96 -19.89
N GLU A 245 -20.37 5.07 -19.13
CA GLU A 245 -21.54 4.34 -19.60
C GLU A 245 -22.69 5.29 -19.94
N TRP A 246 -22.96 6.31 -19.10
CA TRP A 246 -23.97 7.31 -19.37
C TRP A 246 -23.67 8.15 -20.61
N ALA A 247 -22.42 8.59 -20.78
CA ALA A 247 -21.99 9.33 -21.97
C ALA A 247 -22.15 8.50 -23.25
N LEU A 248 -21.85 7.20 -23.18
CA LEU A 248 -22.03 6.28 -24.30
C LEU A 248 -23.51 6.11 -24.67
N VAL A 249 -24.37 5.84 -23.68
CA VAL A 249 -25.83 5.73 -23.90
C VAL A 249 -26.40 7.01 -24.49
N LEU A 250 -26.00 8.17 -23.96
CA LEU A 250 -26.44 9.46 -24.48
C LEU A 250 -25.98 9.69 -25.92
N SER A 251 -24.74 9.35 -26.24
CA SER A 251 -24.20 9.45 -27.60
C SER A 251 -24.93 8.53 -28.58
N GLU A 252 -25.23 7.29 -28.18
CA GLU A 252 -25.99 6.34 -29.00
C GLU A 252 -27.40 6.87 -29.30
N ASN A 253 -28.09 7.38 -28.27
CA ASN A 253 -29.42 7.96 -28.46
C ASN A 253 -29.40 9.19 -29.36
N ASN A 254 -28.41 10.08 -29.20
CA ASN A 254 -28.25 11.24 -30.07
C ASN A 254 -28.04 10.84 -31.53
N TYR A 255 -27.19 9.84 -31.77
CA TYR A 255 -26.96 9.30 -33.11
C TYR A 255 -28.23 8.69 -33.73
N ARG A 256 -28.95 7.85 -32.98
CA ARG A 256 -30.21 7.25 -33.43
C ARG A 256 -31.27 8.32 -33.74
N ASN A 257 -31.40 9.32 -32.88
CA ASN A 257 -32.35 10.42 -33.06
C ASN A 257 -32.00 11.27 -34.30
N ALA A 258 -30.72 11.58 -34.50
CA ALA A 258 -30.27 12.34 -35.67
C ALA A 258 -30.57 11.61 -36.98
N LEU A 259 -30.30 10.31 -37.06
CA LEU A 259 -30.62 9.50 -38.23
C LEU A 259 -32.12 9.36 -38.48
N ASN A 260 -32.90 9.22 -37.41
CA ASN A 260 -34.35 9.17 -37.51
C ASN A 260 -34.99 10.53 -37.83
N ALA A 261 -34.29 11.65 -37.69
CA ALA A 261 -34.81 12.94 -38.14
C ALA A 261 -34.68 13.16 -39.67
N MET A 262 -33.89 12.34 -40.36
CA MET A 262 -33.71 12.44 -41.82
C MET A 262 -34.93 11.90 -42.57
N ALA A 263 -35.38 12.64 -43.60
CA ALA A 263 -36.45 12.20 -44.49
C ALA A 263 -36.00 11.18 -45.54
N ASP A 264 -34.69 11.10 -45.80
CA ASP A 264 -34.10 10.14 -46.73
C ASP A 264 -33.99 8.75 -46.08
N MET A 265 -34.01 7.69 -46.89
CA MET A 265 -33.78 6.34 -46.40
C MET A 265 -32.28 6.16 -46.11
N VAL A 266 -31.96 5.75 -44.88
CA VAL A 266 -30.57 5.55 -44.46
C VAL A 266 -30.39 4.15 -43.90
N HIS A 267 -29.41 3.42 -44.42
CA HIS A 267 -28.98 2.14 -43.86
C HIS A 267 -27.46 1.99 -43.90
N VAL A 268 -26.92 1.14 -43.02
CA VAL A 268 -25.51 0.78 -42.96
C VAL A 268 -25.42 -0.73 -43.05
N ILE A 269 -24.55 -1.23 -43.92
CA ILE A 269 -24.25 -2.67 -44.05
C ILE A 269 -22.81 -3.01 -43.67
N ASP A 270 -22.62 -4.23 -43.15
CA ASP A 270 -21.29 -4.85 -43.00
C ASP A 270 -20.78 -5.47 -44.32
N ARG A 271 -19.58 -6.07 -44.28
CA ARG A 271 -18.95 -6.70 -45.46
C ARG A 271 -19.73 -7.91 -46.00
N GLU A 272 -20.50 -8.56 -45.15
CA GLU A 272 -21.36 -9.70 -45.49
C GLU A 272 -22.74 -9.26 -46.02
N GLY A 273 -22.97 -7.95 -46.13
CA GLY A 273 -24.21 -7.35 -46.64
C GLY A 273 -25.37 -7.35 -45.65
N LYS A 274 -25.10 -7.57 -44.35
CA LYS A 274 -26.11 -7.49 -43.30
C LYS A 274 -26.30 -6.06 -42.84
N VAL A 275 -27.55 -5.68 -42.63
CA VAL A 275 -27.88 -4.34 -42.14
C VAL A 275 -27.51 -4.24 -40.66
N VAL A 276 -26.48 -3.45 -40.34
CA VAL A 276 -26.05 -3.20 -38.95
C VAL A 276 -26.79 -2.01 -38.33
N LEU A 277 -27.32 -1.12 -39.17
CA LEU A 277 -28.08 0.04 -38.73
C LEU A 277 -29.01 0.57 -39.81
N ALA A 278 -30.19 1.07 -39.44
CA ALA A 278 -31.11 1.73 -40.37
C ALA A 278 -31.98 2.76 -39.64
N ASN A 279 -32.39 3.81 -40.35
CA ASN A 279 -33.37 4.77 -39.83
C ASN A 279 -34.82 4.27 -40.03
N HIS A 280 -35.76 4.90 -39.34
CA HIS A 280 -37.17 4.51 -39.38
C HIS A 280 -37.76 4.59 -40.80
N VAL A 281 -37.36 5.59 -41.62
CA VAL A 281 -37.84 5.73 -43.01
C VAL A 281 -37.51 4.49 -43.84
N PHE A 282 -36.28 3.98 -43.76
CA PHE A 282 -35.89 2.76 -44.46
C PHE A 282 -36.66 1.54 -43.92
N ILE A 283 -36.75 1.39 -42.60
CA ILE A 283 -37.45 0.25 -41.96
C ILE A 283 -38.92 0.23 -42.38
N ASP A 284 -39.59 1.37 -42.36
CA ASP A 284 -41.00 1.50 -42.72
C ASP A 284 -41.22 1.20 -44.20
N LYS A 285 -40.31 1.66 -45.08
CA LYS A 285 -40.36 1.32 -46.50
C LYS A 285 -40.21 -0.18 -46.74
N VAL A 286 -39.23 -0.83 -46.11
CA VAL A 286 -39.00 -2.29 -46.25
C VAL A 286 -40.22 -3.09 -45.76
N LYS A 287 -40.87 -2.66 -44.68
CA LYS A 287 -42.12 -3.26 -44.20
C LYS A 287 -43.29 -3.05 -45.16
N GLN A 288 -43.44 -1.86 -45.74
CA GLN A 288 -44.46 -1.58 -46.76
C GLN A 288 -44.28 -2.47 -48.01
N LEU A 289 -43.04 -2.86 -48.31
CA LEU A 289 -42.71 -3.80 -49.38
C LEU A 289 -42.98 -5.27 -49.02
N GLY A 290 -43.49 -5.54 -47.83
CA GLY A 290 -43.97 -6.86 -47.41
C GLY A 290 -42.92 -7.76 -46.76
N TYR A 291 -41.77 -7.22 -46.34
CA TYR A 291 -40.77 -8.02 -45.62
C TYR A 291 -41.20 -8.30 -44.17
N PRO A 292 -41.36 -9.56 -43.75
CA PRO A 292 -41.85 -9.91 -42.42
C PRO A 292 -40.74 -10.07 -41.36
N GLY A 293 -39.46 -10.01 -41.76
CA GLY A 293 -38.30 -10.28 -40.91
C GLY A 293 -37.78 -9.06 -40.14
N ASN A 294 -36.60 -9.21 -39.51
CA ASN A 294 -35.98 -8.15 -38.75
C ASN A 294 -35.03 -7.33 -39.63
N VAL A 295 -35.32 -6.05 -39.83
CA VAL A 295 -34.51 -5.20 -40.73
C VAL A 295 -33.06 -5.06 -40.24
N ILE A 296 -32.81 -5.13 -38.94
CA ILE A 296 -31.44 -5.13 -38.41
C ILE A 296 -30.96 -6.56 -38.22
N GLY A 297 -29.80 -6.90 -38.81
CA GLY A 297 -29.13 -8.20 -38.71
C GLY A 297 -29.35 -9.13 -39.91
N ASP A 298 -30.43 -8.95 -40.66
CA ASP A 298 -30.70 -9.72 -41.88
C ASP A 298 -29.99 -9.08 -43.10
N ARG A 299 -29.84 -9.87 -44.18
CA ARG A 299 -29.14 -9.43 -45.39
C ARG A 299 -30.00 -8.51 -46.24
N LEU A 300 -29.39 -7.44 -46.75
CA LEU A 300 -30.08 -6.46 -47.59
C LEU A 300 -30.68 -7.10 -48.87
N SER A 301 -29.99 -8.09 -49.45
CA SER A 301 -30.46 -8.85 -50.62
C SER A 301 -31.74 -9.64 -50.37
N ASP A 302 -31.90 -10.13 -49.14
CA ASP A 302 -33.04 -10.99 -48.77
C ASP A 302 -34.28 -10.14 -48.52
N MET A 303 -34.10 -8.89 -48.07
CA MET A 303 -35.16 -7.90 -47.86
C MET A 303 -35.64 -7.28 -49.16
N LEU A 304 -34.73 -7.03 -50.08
CA LEU A 304 -35.00 -6.34 -51.35
C LEU A 304 -34.45 -7.20 -52.51
N PRO A 305 -35.14 -8.30 -52.88
CA PRO A 305 -34.70 -9.19 -53.97
C PRO A 305 -34.64 -8.52 -55.34
N TYR A 306 -35.26 -7.34 -55.45
CA TYR A 306 -35.30 -6.51 -56.65
C TYR A 306 -34.03 -5.67 -56.83
N LEU A 307 -33.12 -5.65 -55.85
CA LEU A 307 -31.81 -5.02 -56.00
C LEU A 307 -31.05 -5.75 -57.10
N CYS A 308 -30.65 -5.00 -58.14
CA CYS A 308 -29.87 -5.54 -59.24
C CYS A 308 -28.47 -5.99 -58.76
N GLN A 309 -27.86 -6.92 -59.51
CA GLN A 309 -26.48 -7.37 -59.26
C GLN A 309 -25.48 -6.20 -59.23
N GLU A 310 -25.76 -5.16 -60.01
CA GLU A 310 -25.00 -3.90 -60.02
C GLU A 310 -24.98 -3.19 -58.65
N ASN A 311 -26.03 -3.33 -57.83
CA ASN A 311 -26.03 -2.76 -56.48
C ASN A 311 -25.05 -3.49 -55.54
N LEU A 312 -24.91 -4.82 -55.69
CA LEU A 312 -23.94 -5.61 -54.93
C LEU A 312 -22.51 -5.25 -55.34
N GLU A 313 -22.26 -5.12 -56.65
CA GLU A 313 -20.96 -4.70 -57.20
C GLU A 313 -20.57 -3.29 -56.73
N ASP A 314 -21.53 -2.37 -56.65
CA ASP A 314 -21.31 -1.04 -56.09
C ASP A 314 -20.89 -1.10 -54.61
N ASN A 315 -21.50 -1.99 -53.81
CA ASN A 315 -21.11 -2.16 -52.40
C ASN A 315 -19.67 -2.69 -52.30
N GLU A 316 -19.33 -3.73 -53.06
CA GLU A 316 -17.97 -4.28 -53.09
C GLU A 316 -16.95 -3.24 -53.54
N ARG A 317 -17.28 -2.43 -54.55
CA ARG A 317 -16.42 -1.35 -55.02
C ARG A 317 -16.15 -0.32 -53.94
N VAL A 318 -17.17 0.08 -53.17
CA VAL A 318 -17.00 1.03 -52.06
C VAL A 318 -16.16 0.42 -50.94
N PHE A 319 -16.36 -0.86 -50.60
CA PHE A 319 -15.54 -1.57 -49.61
C PHE A 319 -14.07 -1.67 -50.02
N ASN A 320 -13.79 -1.97 -51.29
CA ASN A 320 -12.44 -2.21 -51.79
C ASN A 320 -11.67 -0.90 -52.06
N THR A 321 -12.36 0.13 -52.54
CA THR A 321 -11.72 1.41 -52.90
C THR A 321 -11.70 2.42 -51.77
N GLY A 322 -12.56 2.28 -50.75
CA GLY A 322 -12.73 3.28 -49.71
C GLY A 322 -13.23 4.64 -50.22
N CYS A 323 -13.76 4.70 -51.45
CA CYS A 323 -14.24 5.92 -52.09
C CYS A 323 -15.78 5.96 -52.13
N SER A 324 -16.37 7.13 -51.96
CA SER A 324 -17.83 7.27 -52.04
C SER A 324 -18.35 7.16 -53.48
N LEU A 325 -19.50 6.54 -53.66
CA LEU A 325 -20.19 6.39 -54.94
C LEU A 325 -21.53 7.14 -54.87
N LYS A 326 -21.87 7.86 -55.94
CA LYS A 326 -23.18 8.51 -56.12
C LYS A 326 -23.72 8.12 -57.49
N LYS A 327 -24.99 7.72 -57.54
CA LYS A 327 -25.70 7.44 -58.79
C LYS A 327 -27.19 7.74 -58.66
N GLU A 328 -27.85 7.95 -59.79
CA GLU A 328 -29.30 8.00 -59.90
C GLU A 328 -29.76 6.76 -60.64
N GLU A 329 -30.75 6.05 -60.10
CA GLU A 329 -31.28 4.83 -60.69
C GLU A 329 -32.81 4.84 -60.71
N MET A 330 -33.39 4.26 -61.78
CA MET A 330 -34.83 4.03 -61.87
C MET A 330 -35.12 2.63 -61.32
N VAL A 331 -35.82 2.56 -60.20
CA VAL A 331 -36.19 1.29 -59.56
C VAL A 331 -37.68 1.05 -59.75
N ARG A 332 -38.03 -0.15 -60.21
CA ARG A 332 -39.43 -0.56 -60.37
C ARG A 332 -39.93 -1.23 -59.11
N ILE A 333 -40.77 -0.54 -58.36
CA ILE A 333 -41.32 -1.00 -57.08
C ILE A 333 -42.83 -1.15 -57.23
N ALA A 334 -43.36 -2.36 -56.95
CA ALA A 334 -44.79 -2.66 -57.03
C ALA A 334 -45.46 -2.25 -58.37
N GLY A 335 -44.71 -2.29 -59.47
CA GLY A 335 -45.19 -1.95 -60.81
C GLY A 335 -45.00 -0.50 -61.26
N HIS A 336 -44.59 0.41 -60.37
CA HIS A 336 -44.31 1.82 -60.65
C HIS A 336 -42.81 2.09 -60.75
N ASP A 337 -42.42 2.97 -61.68
CA ASP A 337 -41.03 3.39 -61.85
C ASP A 337 -40.74 4.62 -60.98
N ILE A 338 -39.80 4.50 -60.05
CA ILE A 338 -39.41 5.54 -59.09
C ILE A 338 -37.95 5.90 -59.34
N CYS A 339 -37.64 7.20 -59.42
CA CYS A 339 -36.27 7.68 -59.54
C CYS A 339 -35.67 7.85 -58.14
N ILE A 340 -34.54 7.19 -57.88
CA ILE A 340 -33.86 7.22 -56.59
C ILE A 340 -32.42 7.67 -56.79
N GLU A 341 -32.02 8.73 -56.10
CA GLU A 341 -30.61 9.08 -55.92
C GLU A 341 -30.04 8.24 -54.78
N VAL A 342 -29.01 7.44 -55.06
CA VAL A 342 -28.32 6.61 -54.08
C VAL A 342 -26.90 7.09 -53.91
N ARG A 343 -26.53 7.37 -52.65
CA ARG A 343 -25.17 7.70 -52.25
C ARG A 343 -24.64 6.64 -51.28
N LYS A 344 -23.56 5.99 -51.66
CA LYS A 344 -22.84 5.01 -50.84
C LYS A 344 -21.55 5.63 -50.33
N ILE A 345 -21.38 5.63 -49.01
CA ILE A 345 -20.28 6.29 -48.29
C ILE A 345 -19.59 5.22 -47.44
N PRO A 346 -18.27 4.99 -47.62
CA PRO A 346 -17.55 4.05 -46.79
C PRO A 346 -17.36 4.60 -45.38
N VAL A 347 -17.64 3.77 -44.37
CA VAL A 347 -17.30 4.04 -42.97
C VAL A 347 -15.95 3.37 -42.69
N MET A 348 -14.94 4.21 -42.48
CA MET A 348 -13.55 3.77 -42.36
C MET A 348 -13.23 3.32 -40.93
N ASN A 349 -12.46 2.24 -40.79
CA ASN A 349 -11.80 1.85 -39.55
C ASN A 349 -10.30 1.63 -39.85
N GLY A 350 -9.49 2.67 -39.63
CA GLY A 350 -8.11 2.71 -40.14
C GLY A 350 -8.07 2.79 -41.67
N PRO A 351 -7.18 2.05 -42.37
CA PRO A 351 -7.02 2.13 -43.83
C PRO A 351 -8.09 1.40 -44.63
N SER A 352 -9.00 0.67 -43.97
CA SER A 352 -9.99 -0.21 -44.62
C SER A 352 -11.41 0.26 -44.32
N ALA A 353 -12.29 0.18 -45.33
CA ALA A 353 -13.73 0.34 -45.12
C ALA A 353 -14.26 -0.85 -44.30
N TYR A 354 -14.88 -0.55 -43.17
CA TYR A 354 -15.47 -1.53 -42.26
C TYR A 354 -16.96 -1.74 -42.56
N ASN A 355 -17.69 -0.66 -42.85
CA ASN A 355 -19.10 -0.67 -43.23
C ASN A 355 -19.35 0.26 -44.43
N VAL A 356 -20.52 0.14 -45.07
CA VAL A 356 -21.01 1.08 -46.08
C VAL A 356 -22.31 1.72 -45.61
N LEU A 357 -22.32 3.05 -45.51
CA LEU A 357 -23.50 3.87 -45.28
C LEU A 357 -24.15 4.20 -46.63
N THR A 358 -25.42 3.85 -46.80
CA THR A 358 -26.21 4.18 -47.98
C THR A 358 -27.29 5.18 -47.60
N ILE A 359 -27.34 6.28 -48.33
CA ILE A 359 -28.42 7.26 -48.28
C ILE A 359 -29.16 7.15 -49.62
N ALA A 360 -30.44 6.85 -49.58
CA ALA A 360 -31.30 6.74 -50.75
C ALA A 360 -32.44 7.76 -50.65
N ARG A 361 -32.52 8.63 -51.65
CA ARG A 361 -33.48 9.73 -51.72
C ARG A 361 -34.33 9.59 -52.98
N GLU A 362 -35.64 9.65 -52.82
CA GLU A 362 -36.57 9.75 -53.94
C GLU A 362 -36.49 11.15 -54.55
N VAL A 363 -36.34 11.24 -55.87
CA VAL A 363 -36.23 12.50 -56.60
C VAL A 363 -37.31 12.58 -57.66
N GLU A 364 -37.93 13.75 -57.81
CA GLU A 364 -38.88 14.00 -58.88
C GLU A 364 -38.16 13.99 -60.24
N GLN A 365 -38.78 13.38 -61.25
CA GLN A 365 -38.28 13.43 -62.62
C GLN A 365 -38.26 14.88 -63.10
N ARG A 366 -37.07 15.38 -63.45
CA ARG A 366 -36.88 16.72 -64.01
C ARG A 366 -37.28 16.82 -65.47
#